data_AF-A0A969D2F8-F1
#
_entry.id   AF-A0A969D2F8-F1
#
_cell.length_a   1.000
_cell.length_b   1.000
_cell.length_c   1.000
_cell.angle_alpha   90.00
_cell.angle_beta   90.00
_cell.angle_gamma   90.00
#
_symmetry.space_group_name_H-M   'P 1'
#
loop_
_entity.id
_entity.type
_entity.pdbx_description
1 polymer ?
#
loop_
_entity_poly.entity_id
_entity_poly.type
_entity_poly.pdbx_seq_one_letter_code
_entity_poly.pdbx_strand_id
1 'polypeptide(L)' 'MIARGEVEVVLNHNSPQESIVNHLGKGQYFGEIGLIEGGKRTATVRVSPDAEAVVMQLDRQTFNQL' A
#
# COMPACT_ATOMS: atom_id res chain seq x y z
N MET A 1 5.76 5.16 -1.89
CA MET A 1 5.01 6.33 -2.41
C MET A 1 4.52 6.04 -3.81
N ILE A 2 3.34 6.48 -4.18
CA ILE A 2 2.81 6.35 -5.54
C ILE A 2 3.33 7.53 -6.39
N ALA A 3 4.15 7.22 -7.40
CA ALA A 3 4.70 8.22 -8.31
C ALA A 3 3.74 8.54 -9.47
N ARG A 4 3.01 7.51 -9.94
CA ARG A 4 1.97 7.60 -10.98
C ARG A 4 0.98 6.45 -10.80
N GLY A 5 -0.28 6.67 -11.16
CA GLY A 5 -1.31 5.62 -11.12
C GLY A 5 -2.16 5.61 -9.87
N GLU A 6 -2.92 4.52 -9.71
CA GLU A 6 -3.86 4.30 -8.62
C GLU A 6 -3.76 2.86 -8.10
N VAL A 7 -3.93 2.70 -6.79
CA VAL A 7 -4.00 1.41 -6.10
C VAL A 7 -5.19 1.42 -5.14
N GLU A 8 -5.72 0.24 -4.86
CA GLU A 8 -6.77 0.04 -3.86
C GLU A 8 -6.24 -0.70 -2.64
N VAL A 9 -6.74 -0.30 -1.47
CA VAL A 9 -6.44 -0.91 -0.17
C VAL A 9 -7.58 -1.85 0.19
N VAL A 10 -7.24 -3.11 0.44
CA VAL A 10 -8.18 -4.22 0.57
C VAL A 10 -7.98 -4.91 1.92
N LEU A 11 -9.08 -5.07 2.67
CA LEU A 11 -9.14 -5.91 3.87
C LEU A 11 -9.72 -7.28 3.53
N ASN A 12 -9.40 -8.30 4.34
CA ASN A 12 -9.85 -9.68 4.16
C ASN A 12 -9.63 -10.22 2.74
N HIS A 13 -8.48 -9.88 2.15
CA HIS A 13 -8.15 -10.28 0.79
C HIS A 13 -8.23 -11.81 0.62
N ASN A 14 -8.83 -12.27 -0.48
CA ASN A 14 -9.13 -13.69 -0.75
C ASN A 14 -10.15 -14.32 0.23
N SER A 15 -11.02 -13.52 0.85
CA SER A 15 -12.16 -13.99 1.64
C SER A 15 -13.49 -13.48 1.07
N PRO A 16 -14.63 -14.14 1.37
CA PRO A 16 -15.96 -13.65 1.01
C PRO A 16 -16.33 -12.28 1.62
N GLN A 17 -15.57 -11.82 2.61
CA GLN A 17 -15.72 -10.52 3.29
C GLN A 17 -14.66 -9.52 2.81
N GLU A 18 -14.05 -9.75 1.64
CA GLU A 18 -13.14 -8.80 1.00
C GLU A 18 -13.83 -7.45 0.84
N SER A 19 -13.16 -6.39 1.27
CA SER A 19 -13.66 -5.03 1.12
C SER A 19 -12.56 -4.07 0.73
N ILE A 20 -12.85 -3.23 -0.26
CA ILE A 20 -12.02 -2.07 -0.58
C ILE A 20 -12.33 -0.99 0.47
N VAL A 21 -11.31 -0.57 1.19
CA VAL A 21 -11.44 0.42 2.27
C VAL A 21 -10.83 1.77 1.91
N ASN A 22 -10.01 1.83 0.86
CA ASN A 22 -9.43 3.07 0.38
C ASN A 22 -8.92 2.97 -1.06
N HIS A 23 -8.80 4.12 -1.73
CA HIS A 23 -8.12 4.29 -3.01
C HIS A 23 -6.98 5.29 -2.82
N LEU A 24 -5.79 4.97 -3.33
CA LEU A 24 -4.61 5.81 -3.21
C LEU A 24 -4.05 6.15 -4.58
N GLY A 25 -3.74 7.42 -4.80
CA GLY A 25 -3.17 7.96 -6.02
C GLY A 25 -1.81 8.64 -5.81
N LYS A 26 -1.37 9.36 -6.84
CA LYS A 26 -0.07 10.06 -6.87
C LYS A 26 0.16 10.90 -5.61
N GLY A 27 1.35 10.75 -5.02
CA GLY A 27 1.78 11.48 -3.83
C GLY A 27 1.37 10.84 -2.50
N GLN A 28 0.48 9.84 -2.51
CA GLN A 28 0.13 9.09 -1.31
C GLN A 28 1.12 7.94 -1.05
N TYR A 29 1.16 7.49 0.21
CA TYR A 29 2.07 6.45 0.70
C TYR A 29 1.25 5.29 1.26
N PHE A 30 1.86 4.11 1.28
CA PHE A 30 1.32 2.92 1.93
C PHE A 30 2.47 2.04 2.42
N GLY A 31 2.19 1.17 3.40
CA GLY A 31 3.15 0.22 3.96
C GLY A 31 3.96 0.74 5.15
N GLU A 32 3.77 2.00 5.52
CA GLU A 32 4.39 2.68 6.67
C GLU A 32 4.01 2.03 8.00
N ILE A 33 2.76 1.58 8.15
CA ILE A 33 2.31 0.88 9.35
C ILE A 33 3.17 -0.37 9.60
N GLY A 34 3.50 -1.12 8.54
CA GLY A 34 4.38 -2.29 8.67
C GLY A 34 5.84 -1.94 9.00
N LEU A 35 6.29 -0.73 8.69
CA LEU A 35 7.62 -0.27 9.13
C LEU A 35 7.59 0.08 10.62
N ILE A 36 6.57 0.82 11.06
CA ILE A 36 6.36 1.30 12.43
C ILE A 36 6.05 0.13 13.40
N GLU A 37 5.15 -0.77 13.03
CA GLU A 37 4.67 -1.88 13.86
C GLU A 37 5.49 -3.18 13.71
N GLY A 38 6.76 -3.08 13.31
CA GLY A 38 7.67 -4.24 13.32
C GLY A 38 7.40 -5.32 12.26
N GLY A 39 6.72 -4.98 11.16
CA GLY A 39 6.57 -5.84 9.98
C GLY A 39 5.18 -6.40 9.77
N LYS A 40 4.23 -6.13 10.67
CA LYS A 40 2.84 -6.58 10.52
C LYS A 40 2.16 -5.87 9.34
N ARG A 41 1.59 -6.65 8.42
CA ARG A 41 0.75 -6.13 7.34
C ARG A 41 -0.70 -6.04 7.83
N THR A 42 -1.32 -4.88 7.71
CA THR A 42 -2.69 -4.63 8.18
C THR A 42 -3.73 -4.70 7.05
N ALA A 43 -3.31 -4.49 5.81
CA ALA A 43 -4.15 -4.56 4.62
C ALA A 43 -3.33 -5.03 3.41
N THR A 44 -4.02 -5.49 2.36
CA THR A 44 -3.44 -5.72 1.05
C THR A 44 -3.54 -4.43 0.23
N VAL A 45 -2.53 -4.13 -0.58
CA VAL A 45 -2.58 -3.04 -1.56
C VAL A 45 -2.36 -3.66 -2.93
N ARG A 46 -3.27 -3.42 -3.87
CA ARG A 46 -3.15 -3.91 -5.25
C ARG A 46 -3.44 -2.78 -6.24
N VAL A 47 -2.88 -2.89 -7.45
CA VAL A 47 -3.23 -1.98 -8.54
C VAL A 47 -4.73 -2.11 -8.82
N SER A 48 -5.42 -0.98 -8.97
CA SER A 48 -6.85 -0.98 -9.28
C SER A 48 -7.10 -1.70 -10.61
N PRO A 49 -8.28 -2.31 -10.80
CA PRO A 49 -8.64 -2.93 -12.08
C PRO A 49 -8.45 -1.94 -13.25
N ASP A 50 -7.92 -2.43 -14.37
CA ASP A 50 -7.66 -1.64 -15.58
C ASP A 50 -6.72 -0.42 -15.40
N ALA A 51 -5.93 -0.39 -14.33
CA ALA A 51 -4.95 0.67 -14.05
C ALA A 51 -3.49 0.18 -14.11
N GLU A 52 -2.57 1.13 -14.13
CA GLU A 52 -1.14 0.92 -13.90
C GLU A 52 -0.69 1.75 -12.70
N ALA A 53 0.32 1.30 -11.97
CA ALA A 53 0.94 2.08 -10.91
C ALA A 53 2.46 2.01 -10.97
N VAL A 54 3.11 3.16 -10.81
CA VAL A 54 4.55 3.28 -10.58
C VAL A 54 4.76 3.72 -9.15
N VAL A 55 5.54 2.95 -8.40
CA VAL A 55 5.81 3.20 -6.99
C VAL A 55 7.29 3.43 -6.75
N MET A 56 7.60 4.32 -5.80
CA MET A 56 8.92 4.43 -5.20
C MET A 56 8.91 3.68 -3.87
N GLN A 57 9.94 2.86 -3.67
CA GLN A 57 10.13 2.06 -2.47
C GLN A 57 11.23 2.68 -1.59
N LEU A 58 11.03 2.57 -0.29
CA LEU A 58 12.04 2.83 0.73
C LEU A 58 12.22 1.55 1.55
N ASP A 59 13.46 1.11 1.76
CA ASP A 59 13.73 -0.01 2.63
C ASP A 59 13.68 0.39 4.12
N ARG A 60 13.63 -0.61 5.01
CA ARG A 60 13.53 -0.41 6.45
C ARG A 60 14.76 0.31 7.03
N GLN A 61 15.94 0.02 6.52
CA GLN A 61 17.17 0.61 7.05
C GLN A 61 17.19 2.12 6.77
N THR A 62 16.84 2.51 5.55
CA THR A 62 16.78 3.90 5.13
C THR A 62 15.66 4.64 5.85
N PHE A 63 14.49 4.01 6.03
CA PHE A 63 13.39 4.60 6.81
C PHE A 63 13.77 4.90 8.26
N ASN A 64 14.55 4.02 8.91
CA ASN A 64 14.98 4.20 10.30
C ASN A 64 16.04 5.31 10.49
N GLN A 65 16.58 5.85 9.39
CA GLN A 65 17.56 6.95 9.40
C GLN A 65 16.91 8.31 9.15
N LEU A 66 15.60 8.35 8.91
CA LEU A 66 14.79 9.57 8.80
C LEU A 66 14.29 10.01 10.18
#